data_AF-A0A7L6BCY0-F1
#
_entry.id   AF-A0A7L6BCY0-F1
#
_cell.length_a   1.000
_cell.length_b   1.000
_cell.length_c   1.000
_cell.angle_alpha   90.00
_cell.angle_beta   90.00
_cell.angle_gamma   90.00
#
_symmetry.space_group_name_H-M   'P 1'
#
loop_
_entity.id
_entity.type
_entity.pdbx_description
1 polymer ?
#
loop_
_entity_poly.entity_id
_entity_poly.type
_entity_poly.pdbx_seq_one_letter_code
_entity_poly.pdbx_strand_id
1 'polypeptide(L)'
;MTMSVLLWLGGAVVAVAAGFLATLLPRRRARADRRKVAWSSAWAAIQDATVSRDASTTPVPEAERLLARAELLAAVPGGGADAAREAAAQARRADELWRAGG
;
A
#
# COMPACT_ATOMS: atom_id res chain seq x y z
N MET A 1 48.39 15.42 -22.19
CA MET A 1 47.68 14.15 -22.45
C MET A 1 46.78 13.68 -21.29
N THR A 2 46.76 14.36 -20.14
CA THR A 2 45.96 13.96 -18.97
C THR A 2 44.53 14.54 -18.97
N MET A 3 44.35 15.75 -19.52
CA MET A 3 43.06 16.46 -19.49
C MET A 3 41.97 15.80 -20.36
N SER A 4 42.33 15.26 -21.53
CA SER A 4 41.37 14.52 -22.38
C SER A 4 40.92 13.20 -21.75
N VAL A 5 41.79 12.51 -21.01
CA VAL A 5 41.45 11.25 -20.33
C VAL A 5 40.47 11.52 -19.19
N LEU A 6 40.68 12.60 -18.44
CA LEU A 6 39.76 13.04 -17.39
C LEU A 6 38.37 13.41 -17.94
N LEU A 7 38.29 14.07 -19.09
CA LEU A 7 37.01 14.38 -19.75
C LEU A 7 36.27 13.12 -20.21
N TRP A 8 37.00 12.15 -20.77
CA TRP A 8 36.42 10.87 -21.18
C TRP A 8 35.91 10.04 -20.00
N LEU A 9 36.70 9.97 -18.92
CA LEU A 9 36.29 9.30 -17.68
C LEU A 9 35.09 10.00 -17.03
N GLY A 10 35.08 11.34 -17.00
CA GLY A 10 33.95 12.11 -16.50
C GLY A 10 32.67 11.82 -17.31
N GLY A 11 32.76 11.84 -18.64
CA GLY A 11 31.65 11.49 -19.52
C GLY A 11 31.13 10.07 -19.31
N ALA A 12 32.03 9.09 -19.18
CA ALA A 12 31.68 7.70 -18.90
C ALA A 12 30.97 7.55 -17.55
N VAL A 13 31.46 8.21 -16.50
CA VAL A 13 30.84 8.19 -15.17
C VAL A 13 29.45 8.83 -15.21
N VAL A 14 29.28 9.96 -15.89
CA VAL A 14 27.97 10.62 -16.03
C VAL A 14 27.00 9.73 -16.81
N ALA A 15 27.43 9.08 -17.89
CA ALA A 15 26.60 8.16 -18.66
C ALA A 15 26.15 6.95 -17.82
N VAL A 16 27.06 6.35 -17.04
CA VAL A 16 26.74 5.26 -16.13
C VAL A 16 25.80 5.72 -15.02
N ALA A 17 26.05 6.88 -14.41
CA ALA A 17 25.20 7.45 -13.38
C ALA A 17 23.79 7.76 -13.91
N ALA A 18 23.68 8.29 -15.13
CA ALA A 18 22.41 8.57 -15.80
C ALA A 18 21.62 7.28 -16.06
N GLY A 19 22.27 6.24 -16.59
CA GLY A 19 21.64 4.93 -16.78
C GLY A 19 21.22 4.28 -15.47
N PHE A 20 22.04 4.43 -14.43
CA PHE A 20 21.73 3.93 -13.09
C PHE A 20 20.53 4.66 -12.47
N LEU A 21 20.49 6.00 -12.54
CA LEU A 21 19.33 6.77 -12.09
C LEU A 21 18.07 6.42 -12.87
N ALA A 22 18.19 6.28 -14.20
CA ALA A 22 17.07 5.94 -15.08
C ALA A 22 16.45 4.57 -14.75
N THR A 23 17.21 3.62 -14.21
CA THR A 23 16.71 2.30 -13.81
C THR A 23 16.26 2.25 -12.35
N LEU A 24 16.86 3.03 -11.46
CA LEU A 24 16.55 3.03 -10.03
C LEU A 24 15.31 3.87 -9.68
N LEU A 25 15.11 5.01 -10.35
CA LEU A 25 13.95 5.90 -10.12
C LEU A 25 12.60 5.21 -10.37
N PRO A 26 12.39 4.50 -11.50
CA PRO A 26 11.12 3.83 -11.77
C PRO A 26 10.79 2.77 -10.74
N ARG A 27 11.81 2.04 -10.25
CA ARG A 27 11.63 1.01 -9.23
C ARG A 27 11.22 1.61 -7.88
N ARG A 28 11.76 2.78 -7.52
CA ARG A 28 11.36 3.50 -6.30
C ARG A 28 9.95 4.09 -6.44
N ARG A 29 9.61 4.65 -7.59
CA ARG A 29 8.24 5.14 -7.88
C ARG A 29 7.22 4.00 -7.86
N ALA A 30 7.49 2.88 -8.53
CA ALA A 30 6.60 1.72 -8.52
C ALA A 30 6.34 1.17 -7.10
N ARG A 31 7.32 1.22 -6.20
CA ARG A 31 7.12 0.85 -4.79
C ARG A 31 6.24 1.86 -4.04
N ALA A 32 6.43 3.16 -4.29
CA ALA A 32 5.59 4.20 -3.71
C ALA A 32 4.15 4.13 -4.23
N ASP A 33 3.97 3.87 -5.52
CA ASP A 33 2.65 3.74 -6.15
C ASP A 33 1.94 2.48 -5.68
N ARG A 34 2.63 1.33 -5.58
CA ARG A 34 2.07 0.11 -4.98
C ARG A 34 1.61 0.34 -3.55
N ARG A 35 2.33 1.15 -2.78
CA ARG A 35 1.93 1.51 -1.42
C ARG A 35 0.67 2.36 -1.41
N LYS A 36 0.57 3.36 -2.28
CA LYS A 36 -0.64 4.19 -2.42
C LYS A 36 -1.86 3.36 -2.87
N VAL A 37 -1.67 2.47 -3.84
CA VAL A 37 -2.72 1.57 -4.33
C VAL A 37 -3.16 0.61 -3.21
N ALA A 38 -2.22 0.02 -2.47
CA ALA A 38 -2.55 -0.85 -1.35
C ALA A 38 -3.33 -0.08 -0.27
N TRP A 39 -2.92 1.16 0.05
CA TRP A 39 -3.61 2.01 1.01
C TRP A 39 -5.02 2.41 0.53
N SER A 40 -5.16 2.78 -0.73
CA SER A 40 -6.47 3.09 -1.34
C SER A 40 -7.39 1.87 -1.33
N SER A 41 -6.86 0.67 -1.62
CA SER A 41 -7.65 -0.56 -1.57
C SER A 41 -8.07 -0.95 -0.15
N ALA A 42 -7.22 -0.67 0.85
CA ALA A 42 -7.55 -0.89 2.26
C ALA A 42 -8.67 0.05 2.71
N TRP A 43 -8.58 1.34 2.36
CA TRP A 43 -9.64 2.31 2.64
C TRP A 43 -10.96 1.94 1.95
N ALA A 44 -10.92 1.50 0.69
CA ALA A 44 -12.11 1.04 -0.01
C ALA A 44 -12.76 -0.16 0.71
N ALA A 45 -11.95 -1.15 1.14
CA ALA A 45 -12.47 -2.31 1.86
C ALA A 45 -13.06 -1.96 3.23
N ILE A 46 -12.47 -1.01 3.97
CA ILE A 46 -13.00 -0.53 5.26
C ILE A 46 -14.35 0.18 5.06
N GLN A 47 -14.47 1.01 4.03
CA GLN A 47 -15.73 1.70 3.72
C GLN A 47 -16.82 0.72 3.30
N ASP A 48 -16.49 -0.26 2.46
CA ASP A 48 -17.42 -1.31 2.04
C ASP A 48 -17.92 -2.16 3.24
N ALA A 49 -16.99 -2.53 4.13
CA ALA A 49 -17.32 -3.23 5.37
C ALA A 49 -18.20 -2.38 6.31
N THR A 50 -17.98 -1.06 6.36
CA THR A 50 -18.83 -0.14 7.13
C THR A 50 -20.25 -0.07 6.58
N VAL A 51 -20.40 -0.07 5.25
CA VAL A 51 -21.72 -0.11 4.59
C VAL A 51 -22.44 -1.41 4.91
N SER A 52 -21.73 -2.55 4.87
CA SER A 52 -22.27 -3.86 5.22
C SER A 52 -22.71 -3.95 6.68
N ARG A 53 -21.92 -3.37 7.61
CA ARG A 53 -22.31 -3.21 9.02
C ARG A 53 -23.61 -2.43 9.15
N ASP A 54 -23.70 -1.28 8.47
CA ASP A 54 -24.86 -0.39 8.55
C ASP A 54 -26.11 -1.01 7.86
N ALA A 55 -25.89 -1.91 6.90
CA ALA A 55 -26.95 -2.70 6.28
C ALA A 55 -27.39 -3.92 7.11
N SER A 56 -26.52 -4.43 8.01
CA SER A 56 -26.85 -5.57 8.85
C SER A 56 -27.75 -5.15 10.02
N THR A 57 -28.86 -5.85 10.18
CA THR A 57 -29.77 -5.68 11.33
C THR A 57 -29.33 -6.45 12.56
N THR A 58 -28.35 -7.35 12.42
CA THR A 58 -27.87 -8.24 13.49
C THR A 58 -26.43 -7.89 13.87
N PRO A 59 -26.17 -7.47 15.12
CA PRO A 59 -24.81 -7.17 15.55
C PRO A 59 -23.98 -8.47 15.65
N VAL A 60 -22.86 -8.52 14.92
CA VAL A 60 -21.90 -9.64 14.93
C VAL A 60 -20.61 -9.18 15.64
N PRO A 61 -20.39 -9.54 16.92
CA PRO A 61 -19.28 -9.01 17.73
C PRO A 61 -17.87 -9.38 17.21
N GLU A 62 -17.78 -10.46 16.42
CA GLU A 62 -16.52 -10.87 15.79
C GLU A 62 -16.17 -10.01 14.57
N ALA A 63 -17.17 -9.67 13.75
CA ALA A 63 -17.02 -8.78 12.61
C ALA A 63 -16.63 -7.36 13.06
N GLU A 64 -17.25 -6.86 14.14
CA GLU A 64 -16.88 -5.57 14.72
C GLU A 64 -15.42 -5.52 15.21
N ARG A 65 -14.95 -6.60 15.86
CA ARG A 65 -13.54 -6.69 16.30
C ARG A 65 -12.57 -6.71 15.12
N LEU A 66 -12.94 -7.38 14.04
CA LEU A 66 -12.13 -7.43 12.82
C LEU A 66 -12.07 -6.06 12.13
N LEU A 67 -13.20 -5.34 12.04
CA LEU A 67 -13.23 -3.99 11.50
C LEU A 67 -12.40 -3.03 12.34
N ALA A 68 -12.56 -3.03 13.67
CA ALA A 68 -11.78 -2.19 14.57
C ALA A 68 -10.26 -2.44 14.44
N ARG A 69 -9.85 -3.70 14.23
CA ARG A 69 -8.44 -4.03 14.01
C ARG A 69 -7.93 -3.56 12.65
N ALA A 70 -8.75 -3.65 11.60
CA ALA A 70 -8.44 -3.11 10.28
C ALA A 70 -8.25 -1.59 10.33
N GLU A 71 -9.12 -0.88 11.06
CA GLU A 71 -9.03 0.56 11.28
C GLU A 71 -7.75 0.95 12.04
N LEU A 72 -7.38 0.21 13.09
CA LEU A 72 -6.13 0.44 13.82
C LEU A 72 -4.90 0.27 12.93
N LEU A 73 -4.88 -0.75 12.06
CA LEU A 73 -3.79 -0.96 11.10
C LEU A 73 -3.74 0.16 10.05
N ALA A 74 -4.89 0.67 9.61
CA ALA A 74 -4.99 1.79 8.68
C ALA A 74 -4.72 3.16 9.34
N ALA A 75 -4.85 3.28 10.65
CA ALA A 75 -4.59 4.51 11.38
C ALA A 75 -3.09 4.79 11.56
N VAL A 76 -2.21 3.77 11.45
CA VAL A 76 -0.76 3.93 11.61
C VAL A 76 -0.19 4.76 10.46
N PRO A 77 0.26 6.02 10.70
CA PRO A 77 0.82 6.85 9.66
C PRO A 77 2.12 6.24 9.17
N GLY A 78 2.21 6.01 7.87
CA GLY A 78 3.40 5.41 7.31
C GLY A 78 3.45 3.87 7.43
N GLY A 79 2.31 3.20 7.62
CA GLY A 79 2.21 1.75 7.42
C GLY A 79 2.79 1.27 6.08
N GLY A 80 3.43 0.10 6.09
CA GLY A 80 3.93 -0.55 4.88
C GLY A 80 2.81 -1.11 4.00
N ALA A 81 3.14 -1.51 2.77
CA ALA A 81 2.17 -2.14 1.86
C ALA A 81 1.59 -3.47 2.43
N ASP A 82 2.33 -4.12 3.33
CA ASP A 82 1.87 -5.34 4.00
C ASP A 82 0.79 -5.04 5.06
N ALA A 83 0.99 -4.00 5.88
CA ALA A 83 -0.03 -3.54 6.84
C ALA A 83 -1.33 -3.13 6.13
N ALA A 84 -1.23 -2.48 4.98
CA ALA A 84 -2.37 -2.15 4.14
C ALA A 84 -3.13 -3.39 3.65
N ARG A 85 -2.39 -4.41 3.18
CA ARG A 85 -2.98 -5.67 2.72
C ARG A 85 -3.65 -6.44 3.85
N GLU A 86 -3.04 -6.43 5.04
CA GLU A 86 -3.60 -7.07 6.22
C GLU A 86 -4.88 -6.37 6.71
N ALA A 87 -4.90 -5.04 6.73
CA ALA A 87 -6.12 -4.26 7.01
C ALA A 87 -7.24 -4.60 6.02
N ALA A 88 -6.95 -4.63 4.71
CA ALA A 88 -7.94 -5.00 3.70
C ALA A 88 -8.45 -6.45 3.87
N ALA A 89 -7.58 -7.38 4.25
CA ALA A 89 -7.97 -8.76 4.48
C ALA A 89 -8.88 -8.90 5.71
N GLN A 90 -8.62 -8.15 6.78
CA GLN A 90 -9.47 -8.13 7.97
C GLN A 90 -10.83 -7.50 7.69
N ALA A 91 -10.87 -6.39 6.94
CA ALA A 91 -12.12 -5.76 6.52
C ALA A 91 -12.99 -6.69 5.65
N ARG A 92 -12.38 -7.42 4.69
CA ARG A 92 -13.11 -8.40 3.86
C ARG A 92 -13.73 -9.54 4.68
N ARG A 93 -13.01 -10.06 5.68
CA ARG A 93 -13.56 -11.11 6.55
C ARG A 93 -14.71 -10.59 7.41
N ALA A 94 -14.63 -9.35 7.89
CA ALA A 94 -15.73 -8.72 8.62
C ALA A 94 -16.98 -8.61 7.73
N ASP A 95 -16.81 -8.16 6.48
CA ASP A 95 -17.88 -8.08 5.51
C ASP A 95 -18.50 -9.45 5.18
N GLU A 96 -17.67 -10.49 5.00
CA GLU A 96 -18.17 -11.86 4.81
C GLU A 96 -19.03 -12.35 6.00
N LEU A 97 -18.65 -12.01 7.23
CA LEU A 97 -19.40 -12.37 8.43
C LEU A 97 -20.73 -11.62 8.51
N TRP A 98 -20.78 -10.33 8.17
CA TRP A 98 -22.03 -9.57 8.11
C TRP A 98 -22.96 -10.06 7.01
N ARG A 99 -22.42 -10.41 5.84
CA ARG A 99 -23.20 -11.01 4.75
C ARG A 99 -23.70 -12.43 5.03
N ALA A 100 -23.02 -13.18 5.91
CA ALA A 100 -23.46 -14.51 6.32
C ALA A 100 -24.44 -14.50 7.51
N GLY A 101 -24.45 -13.43 8.30
CA GLY A 101 -25.27 -13.29 9.52
C GLY A 101 -26.45 -12.31 9.42
N GLY A 102 -26.56 -11.55 8.33
CA GLY A 102 -27.73 -10.73 7.96
C GLY A 102 -28.67 -11.48 7.02
#